data_AF-A0A9P9AW54-F1
#
_entry.id   AF-A0A9P9AW54-F1
#
_cell.length_a   1.000
_cell.length_b   1.000
_cell.length_c   1.000
_cell.angle_alpha   90.00
_cell.angle_beta   90.00
_cell.angle_gamma   90.00
#
_symmetry.space_group_name_H-M   'P 1'
#
loop_
_entity.id
_entity.type
_entity.pdbx_description
1 polymer ?
#
loop_
_entity_poly.entity_id
_entity_poly.type
_entity_poly.pdbx_seq_one_letter_code
_entity_poly.pdbx_strand_id
1 'polypeptide(L)'
;MTLKLLTLVETQQFDRTMHRTVQPREFLEQSIWDILSLLGERICEGEANVKCYVFLSMMLAQVEALEEGVVVSQTKVAERGRDSFQFCHDLLCTQASDMSLVYPSDTDLTSMCLEDDIGLDFEFLVLYAND
;
A
#
# COMPACT_ATOMS: atom_id res chain seq x y z
N MET A 1 -0.95 -2.97 -14.51
CA MET A 1 -0.51 -1.57 -14.62
C MET A 1 0.85 -1.39 -13.96
N THR A 2 0.96 -1.78 -12.70
CA THR A 2 2.16 -1.74 -11.86
C THR A 2 3.39 -2.43 -12.47
N LEU A 3 3.26 -3.67 -12.95
CA LEU A 3 4.37 -4.36 -13.64
C LEU A 3 4.85 -3.62 -14.89
N LYS A 4 3.90 -3.05 -15.67
CA LYS A 4 4.25 -2.26 -16.87
C LYS A 4 5.04 -1.00 -16.49
N LEU A 5 4.63 -0.33 -15.41
CA LEU A 5 5.36 0.83 -14.88
C LEU A 5 6.76 0.42 -14.42
N LEU A 6 6.88 -0.64 -13.62
CA LEU A 6 8.18 -1.10 -13.13
C LEU A 6 9.13 -1.45 -14.30
N THR A 7 8.67 -2.26 -15.25
CA THR A 7 9.48 -2.63 -16.42
C THR A 7 9.87 -1.41 -17.25
N LEU A 8 8.97 -0.42 -17.40
CA LEU A 8 9.26 0.82 -18.10
C LEU A 8 10.36 1.62 -17.39
N VAL A 9 10.24 1.79 -16.08
CA VAL A 9 11.18 2.53 -15.23
C VAL A 9 12.55 1.83 -15.23
N GLU A 10 12.61 0.51 -15.05
CA GLU A 10 13.85 -0.27 -15.13
C GLU A 10 14.53 -0.11 -16.50
N THR A 11 13.77 -0.21 -17.59
CA THR A 11 14.30 -0.04 -18.95
C THR A 11 14.84 1.37 -19.16
N GLN A 12 14.11 2.40 -18.72
CA GLN A 12 14.54 3.79 -18.84
C GLN A 12 15.80 4.08 -18.01
N GLN A 13 15.95 3.43 -16.86
CA GLN A 13 17.10 3.57 -15.98
C GLN A 13 18.34 2.96 -16.65
N PHE A 14 18.20 1.74 -17.16
CA PHE A 14 19.24 1.02 -17.89
C PHE A 14 19.70 1.78 -19.14
N ASP A 15 18.75 2.26 -19.95
CA ASP A 15 19.03 3.01 -21.18
C ASP A 15 19.47 4.46 -20.94
N ARG A 16 19.42 4.94 -19.69
CA ARG A 16 19.64 6.35 -19.31
C ARG A 16 18.72 7.31 -20.08
N THR A 17 17.48 6.89 -20.32
CA THR A 17 16.46 7.65 -21.05
C THR A 17 15.37 8.23 -20.14
N MET A 18 15.55 8.16 -18.81
CA MET A 18 14.63 8.66 -17.79
C MET A 18 14.03 10.05 -18.06
N HIS A 19 14.84 10.98 -18.59
CA HIS A 19 14.39 12.36 -18.88
C HIS A 19 13.91 12.56 -20.33
N ARG A 20 14.05 11.55 -21.19
CA ARG A 20 13.71 11.65 -22.63
C ARG A 20 12.31 11.11 -22.94
N THR A 21 11.83 10.14 -22.18
CA THR A 21 10.54 9.45 -22.43
C THR A 21 9.64 9.46 -21.20
N VAL A 22 9.33 10.66 -20.69
CA VAL A 22 8.65 10.84 -19.40
C VAL A 22 7.14 10.55 -19.47
N GLN A 23 6.47 10.93 -20.56
CA GLN A 23 4.99 10.89 -20.66
C GLN A 23 4.35 9.51 -20.40
N PRO A 24 4.84 8.38 -20.95
CA PRO A 24 4.23 7.08 -20.69
C PRO A 24 4.38 6.64 -19.23
N ARG A 25 5.43 7.10 -18.56
CA ARG A 25 5.69 6.81 -17.15
C ARG A 25 4.76 7.61 -16.25
N GLU A 26 4.71 8.93 -16.42
CA GLU A 26 3.81 9.82 -15.67
C GLU A 26 2.34 9.38 -15.79
N PHE A 27 1.91 8.98 -16.98
CA PHE A 27 0.54 8.48 -17.16
C PHE A 27 0.26 7.21 -16.34
N LEU A 28 1.21 6.27 -16.31
CA LEU A 28 1.07 5.02 -15.55
C LEU A 28 1.15 5.28 -14.04
N GLU A 29 2.02 6.17 -13.59
CA GLU A 29 2.11 6.61 -12.19
C GLU A 29 0.83 7.30 -11.74
N GLN A 30 0.35 8.27 -12.50
CA GLN A 30 -0.89 8.99 -12.19
C GLN A 30 -2.06 8.02 -12.04
N SER A 31 -2.15 7.04 -12.94
CA SER A 31 -3.22 6.05 -12.84
C SER A 31 -3.12 5.15 -11.60
N ILE A 32 -1.92 4.88 -11.09
CA ILE A 32 -1.75 4.15 -9.81
C ILE A 32 -2.17 5.05 -8.65
N TRP A 33 -1.82 6.34 -8.67
CA TRP A 33 -2.29 7.32 -7.69
C TRP A 33 -3.81 7.43 -7.67
N ASP A 34 -4.46 7.45 -8.84
CA ASP A 34 -5.91 7.48 -8.96
C ASP A 34 -6.55 6.23 -8.33
N ILE A 35 -5.96 5.04 -8.55
CA ILE A 35 -6.41 3.79 -7.91
C ILE A 35 -6.22 3.84 -6.40
N LEU A 36 -5.08 4.35 -5.91
CA LEU A 36 -4.83 4.52 -4.48
C LEU A 36 -5.84 5.47 -3.83
N SER A 37 -6.21 6.56 -4.51
CA SER A 37 -7.24 7.47 -4.04
C SER A 37 -8.58 6.75 -3.89
N LEU A 38 -8.99 6.00 -4.92
CA LEU A 38 -10.24 5.23 -4.88
C LEU A 38 -10.25 4.16 -3.79
N LEU A 39 -9.13 3.45 -3.60
CA LEU A 39 -9.00 2.47 -2.52
C LEU A 39 -9.04 3.14 -1.15
N GLY A 40 -8.39 4.29 -1.00
CA GLY A 40 -8.45 5.10 0.21
C GLY A 40 -9.86 5.53 0.56
N GLU A 41 -10.64 6.01 -0.42
CA GLU A 41 -12.05 6.36 -0.25
C GLU A 41 -12.87 5.16 0.22
N ARG A 42 -12.69 3.98 -0.39
CA ARG A 42 -13.40 2.76 0.01
C ARG A 42 -13.05 2.31 1.44
N ILE A 43 -11.78 2.43 1.85
CA ILE A 43 -11.37 2.14 3.23
C ILE A 43 -11.97 3.18 4.19
N CYS A 44 -12.05 4.46 3.80
CA CYS A 44 -12.77 5.50 4.54
C CYS A 44 -14.27 5.20 4.70
N GLU A 45 -14.86 4.44 3.77
CA GLU A 45 -16.24 3.95 3.83
C GLU A 45 -16.40 2.62 4.60
N GLY A 46 -15.31 2.06 5.13
CA GLY A 46 -15.31 0.86 5.98
C GLY A 46 -14.88 -0.43 5.27
N GLU A 47 -14.33 -0.36 4.05
CA GLU A 47 -13.76 -1.54 3.39
C GLU A 47 -12.49 -2.02 4.10
N ALA A 48 -12.54 -3.22 4.69
CA ALA A 48 -11.39 -3.83 5.37
C ALA A 48 -10.34 -4.45 4.42
N ASN A 49 -10.57 -4.45 3.10
CA ASN A 49 -9.62 -4.99 2.14
C ASN A 49 -8.50 -3.99 1.81
N VAL A 50 -7.50 -3.95 2.69
CA VAL A 50 -6.37 -3.01 2.59
C VAL A 50 -5.22 -3.53 1.73
N LYS A 51 -5.27 -4.80 1.28
CA LYS A 51 -4.15 -5.49 0.61
C LYS A 51 -3.70 -4.78 -0.67
N CYS A 52 -4.65 -4.39 -1.50
CA CYS A 52 -4.37 -3.68 -2.76
C CYS A 52 -3.75 -2.31 -2.51
N TYR A 53 -4.21 -1.60 -1.47
CA TYR A 53 -3.67 -0.29 -1.09
C TYR A 53 -2.21 -0.43 -0.67
N VAL A 54 -1.91 -1.36 0.25
CA VAL A 54 -0.56 -1.64 0.74
C VAL A 54 0.38 -2.06 -0.40
N PHE A 55 -0.05 -2.97 -1.26
CA PHE A 55 0.75 -3.45 -2.39
C PHE A 55 1.10 -2.32 -3.37
N LEU A 56 0.13 -1.46 -3.72
CA LEU A 56 0.38 -0.36 -4.64
C LEU A 56 1.30 0.71 -4.02
N SER A 57 1.18 0.98 -2.71
CA SER A 57 2.12 1.86 -2.00
C SER A 57 3.55 1.33 -2.01
N MET A 58 3.76 0.04 -1.75
CA MET A 58 5.08 -0.61 -1.85
C MET A 58 5.67 -0.47 -3.26
N MET A 59 4.84 -0.68 -4.27
CA MET A 59 5.28 -0.61 -5.66
C MET A 59 5.66 0.82 -6.08
N LEU A 60 4.95 1.84 -5.58
CA LEU A 60 5.35 3.23 -5.79
C LEU A 60 6.69 3.54 -5.12
N ALA A 61 6.96 3.05 -3.91
CA ALA A 61 8.27 3.22 -3.28
C ALA A 61 9.41 2.61 -4.10
N GLN A 62 9.15 1.46 -4.75
CA GLN A 62 10.12 0.87 -5.66
C GLN A 62 10.35 1.73 -6.91
N VAL A 63 9.28 2.30 -7.49
CA VAL A 63 9.36 3.20 -8.65
C VAL A 63 10.12 4.47 -8.29
N GLU A 64 9.77 5.14 -7.18
CA GLU A 64 10.44 6.33 -6.66
C GLU A 64 11.96 6.11 -6.50
N ALA A 65 12.36 4.97 -5.91
CA ALA A 65 13.77 4.63 -5.74
C ALA A 65 14.51 4.49 -7.08
N LEU A 66 13.87 3.86 -8.08
CA LEU A 66 14.46 3.70 -9.41
C LEU A 66 14.57 5.03 -10.16
N GLU A 67 13.58 5.91 -10.03
CA GLU A 67 13.60 7.25 -10.61
C GLU A 67 14.71 8.13 -10.01
N GLU A 68 14.94 8.03 -8.69
CA GLU A 68 16.04 8.71 -8.00
C GLU A 68 17.41 8.12 -8.35
N GLY A 69 17.47 7.02 -9.10
CA GLY A 69 18.72 6.33 -9.44
C GLY A 69 19.36 5.63 -8.23
N VAL A 70 18.58 5.40 -7.18
CA VAL A 70 19.03 4.74 -5.95
C VAL A 70 18.79 3.24 -6.07
N VAL A 71 19.65 2.44 -5.44
CA VAL A 71 19.43 1.00 -5.34
C VAL A 71 18.13 0.76 -4.57
N VAL A 72 17.21 0.01 -5.18
CA VAL A 72 15.95 -0.39 -4.52
C VAL A 72 16.28 -1.13 -3.24
N SER A 73 16.03 -0.47 -2.11
CA SER A 73 16.16 -1.08 -0.79
C SER A 73 14.88 -1.82 -0.46
N GLN A 74 14.97 -3.15 -0.33
CA GLN A 74 13.84 -3.98 0.08
C GLN A 74 13.30 -3.55 1.45
N THR A 75 14.18 -3.10 2.36
CA THR A 75 13.81 -2.51 3.65
C THR A 75 12.92 -1.30 3.47
N LYS A 76 13.28 -0.33 2.61
CA LYS A 76 12.44 0.86 2.38
C LYS A 76 11.08 0.53 1.75
N VAL A 77 11.06 -0.44 0.84
CA VAL A 77 9.80 -0.92 0.23
C VAL A 77 8.93 -1.59 1.30
N ALA A 78 9.51 -2.41 2.17
CA ALA A 78 8.85 -3.03 3.30
C ALA A 78 8.31 -2.00 4.32
N GLU A 79 9.11 -0.98 4.64
CA GLU A 79 8.71 0.14 5.50
C GLU A 79 7.48 0.86 4.93
N ARG A 80 7.49 1.16 3.62
CA ARG A 80 6.33 1.77 2.96
C ARG A 80 5.08 0.89 3.08
N GLY A 81 5.23 -0.42 2.93
CA GLY A 81 4.14 -1.38 3.10
C GLY A 81 3.60 -1.39 4.52
N ARG A 82 4.48 -1.49 5.52
CA ARG A 82 4.13 -1.44 6.94
C ARG A 82 3.40 -0.15 7.30
N ASP A 83 3.93 1.00 6.89
CA ASP A 83 3.36 2.30 7.24
C ASP A 83 1.98 2.49 6.59
N SER A 84 1.81 2.02 5.35
CA SER A 84 0.51 2.03 4.66
C SER A 84 -0.50 1.10 5.32
N PHE A 85 -0.07 -0.07 5.78
CA PHE A 85 -0.91 -1.02 6.51
C PHE A 85 -1.35 -0.43 7.86
N GLN A 86 -0.41 0.15 8.61
CA GLN A 86 -0.69 0.79 9.89
C GLN A 86 -1.71 1.92 9.72
N PHE A 87 -1.55 2.76 8.70
CA PHE A 87 -2.51 3.81 8.37
C PHE A 87 -3.92 3.25 8.15
N CYS A 88 -4.07 2.22 7.32
CA CYS A 88 -5.38 1.63 7.06
C CYS A 88 -5.98 0.96 8.30
N HIS A 89 -5.15 0.28 9.09
CA HIS A 89 -5.55 -0.35 10.34
C HIS A 89 -6.10 0.67 11.32
N ASP A 90 -5.39 1.77 11.56
CA ASP A 90 -5.79 2.81 12.51
C ASP A 90 -7.09 3.50 12.09
N LEU A 91 -7.26 3.71 10.78
CA LEU A 91 -8.50 4.24 10.21
C LEU A 91 -9.69 3.30 10.47
N LEU A 92 -9.54 2.01 10.18
CA LEU A 92 -10.59 1.00 10.40
C LEU A 92 -10.92 0.85 11.89
N CYS A 93 -9.91 0.85 12.77
CA CYS A 93 -10.13 0.81 14.22
C CYS A 93 -10.91 2.02 14.74
N THR A 94 -10.62 3.21 14.20
CA THR A 94 -11.34 4.44 14.54
C THR A 94 -12.81 4.33 14.12
N GLN A 95 -13.07 3.90 12.89
CA GLN A 95 -14.44 3.70 12.40
C GLN A 95 -15.23 2.66 13.20
N ALA A 96 -14.59 1.54 13.58
CA ALA A 96 -15.22 0.51 14.41
C ALA A 96 -15.59 1.06 15.80
N SER A 97 -14.71 1.88 16.38
CA SER A 97 -14.95 2.54 17.68
C SER A 97 -16.11 3.53 17.60
N ASP A 98 -16.17 4.35 16.55
CA ASP A 98 -17.25 5.31 16.34
C ASP A 98 -18.61 4.62 16.13
N MET A 99 -18.64 3.51 15.38
CA MET A 99 -19.85 2.71 15.17
C MET A 99 -20.37 2.12 16.48
N SER A 100 -19.47 1.68 17.37
CA SER A 100 -19.82 1.18 18.71
C SER A 100 -20.44 2.25 19.62
N LEU A 101 -20.14 3.54 19.41
CA LEU A 101 -20.70 4.64 20.21
C LEU A 101 -22.11 5.05 19.74
N VAL A 102 -22.42 4.86 18.46
CA VAL A 102 -23.71 5.25 17.86
C VAL A 102 -24.82 4.24 18.18
N TYR A 103 -24.47 2.98 18.46
CA TYR A 103 -25.39 1.94 18.93
C TYR A 103 -25.00 1.47 20.33
N PRO A 104 -25.57 2.04 21.42
CA PRO A 104 -25.45 1.44 22.73
C PRO A 104 -26.36 0.21 22.77
N SER A 105 -25.84 -0.93 22.32
CA SER A 105 -26.51 -2.22 22.50
C SER A 105 -25.99 -2.88 23.77
N ASP A 106 -26.88 -3.01 24.76
CA ASP A 106 -26.72 -3.89 25.93
C ASP A 106 -26.70 -5.36 25.48
N THR A 107 -25.63 -5.76 24.81
CA THR A 107 -25.31 -7.16 24.60
C THR A 107 -23.81 -7.28 24.43
N ASP A 108 -23.25 -8.10 25.30
CA ASP A 108 -21.88 -8.61 25.38
C ASP A 108 -21.40 -9.13 24.02
N LEU A 109 -21.11 -8.22 23.09
CA LEU A 109 -20.39 -8.50 21.87
C LEU A 109 -18.93 -8.33 22.22
N THR A 110 -18.40 -9.43 22.77
CA THR A 110 -16.99 -9.80 22.80
C THR A 110 -16.22 -8.98 21.76
N SER A 111 -15.25 -8.21 22.24
CA SER A 111 -14.23 -7.56 21.46
C SER A 111 -13.74 -8.49 20.36
N MET A 112 -14.35 -8.39 19.18
CA MET A 112 -13.77 -8.86 17.94
C MET A 112 -12.96 -7.67 17.41
N CYS A 113 -11.97 -7.23 18.19
CA CYS A 113 -10.71 -6.91 17.53
C CYS A 113 -10.44 -8.16 16.70
N LEU A 114 -10.36 -8.00 15.37
CA LEU A 114 -10.14 -9.09 14.43
C LEU A 114 -8.77 -9.72 14.74
N GLU A 115 -8.73 -10.52 15.80
CA GLU A 115 -7.72 -11.49 16.08
C GLU A 115 -8.02 -12.66 15.14
N ASP A 116 -6.95 -13.06 14.46
CA ASP A 116 -6.86 -14.16 13.53
C ASP A 116 -7.50 -13.95 12.13
N ASP A 117 -6.61 -13.98 11.15
CA ASP A 117 -6.86 -14.22 9.72
C ASP A 117 -7.09 -13.00 8.81
N ILE A 118 -6.42 -11.87 9.08
CA ILE A 118 -5.95 -11.06 7.94
C ILE A 118 -4.78 -11.84 7.33
N GLY A 119 -5.12 -12.85 6.52
CA GLY A 119 -4.21 -13.69 5.76
C GLY A 119 -3.32 -12.81 4.87
N LEU A 120 -2.26 -12.31 5.49
CA LEU A 120 -1.10 -11.74 4.85
C LEU A 120 -0.15 -12.91 4.83
N ASP A 121 0.03 -13.51 3.65
CA ASP A 121 1.25 -14.27 3.36
C ASP A 121 2.42 -13.26 3.44
N PHE A 122 2.76 -12.89 4.67
CA PHE A 122 3.93 -12.11 5.06
C PHE A 122 5.16 -13.00 5.17
N GLU A 123 5.17 -14.18 4.54
CA GLU A 123 6.43 -14.86 4.25
C GLU A 123 7.42 -13.91 3.55
N PHE A 124 6.92 -12.92 2.79
CA PHE A 124 7.77 -11.87 2.23
C PHE A 124 8.32 -10.90 3.30
N LEU A 125 7.51 -10.42 4.25
CA LEU A 125 7.96 -9.39 5.21
C LEU A 125 8.78 -9.93 6.40
N VAL A 126 8.54 -11.16 6.83
CA VAL A 126 9.33 -11.80 7.91
C VAL A 126 10.74 -12.16 7.45
N LEU A 127 10.93 -12.49 6.17
CA LEU A 127 12.25 -12.75 5.60
C LEU A 127 13.13 -11.49 5.48
N TYR A 128 12.56 -10.29 5.42
CA TYR A 128 13.31 -9.03 5.26
C TYR A 128 13.50 -8.22 6.54
N ALA A 129 12.93 -8.66 7.67
CA ALA A 129 13.10 -8.00 8.97
C ALA A 129 14.28 -8.57 9.78
N ASN A 130 14.96 -9.62 9.30
CA ASN A 130 16.02 -10.34 10.02
C ASN A 130 17.39 -10.37 9.32
N ASP A 131 17.63 -9.50 8.33
CA ASP A 131 18.98 -9.27 7.75
C ASP A 131 19.43 -7.82 7.93
#